data_AF-A0A2E8HUR3-F1
#
_entry.id   AF-A0A2E8HUR3-F1
#
_cell.length_a   1.000
_cell.length_b   1.000
_cell.length_c   1.000
_cell.angle_alpha   90.00
_cell.angle_beta   90.00
_cell.angle_gamma   90.00
#
_symmetry.space_group_name_H-M   'P 1'
#
loop_
_entity.id
_entity.type
_entity.pdbx_description
1 polymer ?
#
loop_
_entity_poly.entity_id
_entity_poly.type
_entity_poly.pdbx_seq_one_letter_code
_entity_poly.pdbx_strand_id
1 'polypeptide(L)'
;SRNQDKFVVFVGIAETSKWSSSIPIHLTGLKPDYKYDVILLNYHEKTTASRGASVFDNGKISVSGQYLMSNGIILPSQFPDRMWVLEGTL
;
A
#
# COMPACT_ATOMS: atom_id res chain seq x y z
N SER A 1 14.14 -6.94 -2.85
CA SER A 1 15.24 -7.93 -2.93
C SER A 1 16.31 -7.39 -3.86
N ARG A 2 17.47 -8.07 -3.95
CA ARG A 2 18.54 -7.69 -4.90
C ARG A 2 18.05 -7.67 -6.37
N ASN A 3 17.14 -8.57 -6.74
CA ASN A 3 16.59 -8.68 -8.08
C ASN A 3 15.37 -7.78 -8.32
N GLN A 4 14.90 -7.07 -7.29
CA GLN A 4 13.65 -6.31 -7.33
C GLN A 4 12.41 -7.19 -7.66
N ASP A 5 12.50 -8.50 -7.43
CA ASP A 5 11.39 -9.47 -7.60
C ASP A 5 10.46 -9.56 -6.38
N LYS A 6 10.84 -8.92 -5.27
CA LYS A 6 10.02 -8.79 -4.07
C LYS A 6 10.33 -7.51 -3.30
N PHE A 7 9.34 -6.94 -2.63
CA PHE A 7 9.49 -5.80 -1.74
C PHE A 7 8.56 -5.91 -0.54
N VAL A 8 8.93 -5.19 0.53
CA VAL A 8 8.05 -4.93 1.67
C VAL A 8 8.08 -3.44 1.95
N VAL A 9 6.91 -2.83 2.17
CA VAL A 9 6.76 -1.41 2.49
C VAL A 9 6.01 -1.28 3.80
N PHE A 10 6.56 -0.47 4.71
CA PHE A 10 5.94 -0.13 5.98
C PHE A 10 5.45 1.31 5.91
N VAL A 11 4.14 1.52 6.07
CA VAL A 11 3.52 2.86 6.05
C VAL A 11 2.95 3.14 7.43
N GLY A 12 3.58 4.05 8.17
CA GLY A 12 3.13 4.49 9.49
C GLY A 12 2.56 5.91 9.47
N ILE A 13 1.64 6.18 10.38
CA ILE A 13 1.15 7.52 10.68
C ILE A 13 1.67 7.90 12.07
N ALA A 14 2.61 8.84 12.12
CA ALA A 14 3.26 9.25 13.37
C ALA A 14 2.39 10.20 14.21
N GLU A 15 1.60 11.05 13.56
CA GLU A 15 0.71 12.01 14.22
C GLU A 15 -0.62 12.06 13.48
N THR A 16 -1.69 12.46 14.18
CA THR A 16 -2.99 12.66 13.54
C THR A 16 -2.86 13.67 12.40
N SER A 17 -3.06 13.19 11.17
CA SER A 17 -3.03 14.03 9.98
C SER A 17 -4.02 15.19 10.11
N LYS A 18 -3.58 16.39 9.70
CA LYS A 18 -4.43 17.60 9.64
C LYS A 18 -5.62 17.45 8.67
N TRP A 19 -5.54 16.47 7.76
CA TRP A 19 -6.59 16.09 6.82
C TRP A 19 -6.92 14.60 6.96
N SER A 20 -8.21 14.26 6.92
CA SER A 20 -8.70 12.88 7.06
C SER A 20 -8.71 12.06 5.76
N SER A 21 -8.30 12.66 4.64
CA SER A 21 -8.39 12.01 3.32
C SER A 21 -7.11 11.26 2.98
N SER A 22 -7.25 10.00 2.55
CA SER A 22 -6.12 9.19 2.09
C SER A 22 -5.51 9.79 0.81
N ILE A 23 -4.19 10.00 0.82
CA ILE A 23 -3.41 10.42 -0.36
C ILE A 23 -2.67 9.19 -0.89
N PRO A 24 -2.49 9.04 -2.22
CA PRO A 24 -1.72 7.92 -2.76
C PRO A 24 -0.26 7.90 -2.27
N ILE A 25 0.17 6.75 -1.75
CA ILE A 25 1.57 6.51 -1.38
C ILE A 25 2.32 6.01 -2.61
N HIS A 26 3.28 6.80 -3.08
CA HIS A 26 4.09 6.47 -4.25
C HIS A 26 5.30 5.64 -3.81
N LEU A 27 5.47 4.47 -4.43
CA LEU A 27 6.65 3.64 -4.21
C LEU A 27 7.81 4.14 -5.07
N THR A 28 9.02 3.66 -4.79
CA THR A 28 10.22 3.97 -5.58
C THR A 28 11.11 2.74 -5.67
N GLY A 29 12.05 2.74 -6.63
CA GLY A 29 13.06 1.68 -6.73
C GLY A 29 12.50 0.32 -7.19
N LEU A 30 11.38 0.30 -7.91
CA LEU A 30 10.82 -0.91 -8.53
C LEU A 30 11.25 -1.00 -10.01
N LYS A 31 11.24 -2.22 -10.57
CA LYS A 31 11.32 -2.39 -12.03
C LYS A 31 10.01 -1.93 -12.68
N PRO A 32 10.03 -0.98 -13.64
CA PRO A 32 8.83 -0.47 -14.30
C PRO A 32 7.96 -1.56 -14.94
N ASP A 33 8.59 -2.49 -15.64
CA ASP A 33 7.91 -3.51 -16.46
C ASP A 33 7.50 -4.77 -15.68
N TYR A 34 7.92 -4.87 -14.41
CA TYR A 34 7.51 -5.98 -13.55
C TYR A 34 6.10 -5.76 -13.06
N LYS A 35 5.27 -6.81 -13.15
CA LYS A 35 3.94 -6.83 -12.57
C LYS A 35 4.01 -7.54 -11.23
N TYR A 36 3.66 -6.83 -10.17
CA TYR A 36 3.71 -7.34 -8.81
C TYR A 36 2.31 -7.70 -8.35
N ASP A 37 2.17 -8.89 -7.78
CA ASP A 37 1.07 -9.24 -6.91
C ASP A 37 1.33 -8.62 -5.53
N VAL A 38 0.53 -7.61 -5.20
CA VAL A 38 0.63 -6.83 -3.97
C VAL A 38 -0.49 -7.22 -3.02
N ILE A 39 -0.13 -7.48 -1.77
CA ILE A 39 -1.04 -7.74 -0.66
C ILE A 39 -0.81 -6.73 0.46
N LEU A 40 -1.90 -6.40 1.16
CA LEU A 40 -1.85 -5.67 2.41
C LEU A 40 -1.90 -6.70 3.55
N LEU A 41 -0.73 -7.07 4.08
CA LEU A 41 -0.55 -8.21 4.98
C LEU A 41 -1.44 -8.14 6.22
N ASN A 42 -1.56 -6.95 6.79
CA ASN A 42 -2.38 -6.72 7.96
C ASN A 42 -3.74 -6.10 7.64
N TYR A 43 -4.28 -6.32 6.44
CA TYR A 43 -5.59 -5.79 6.00
C TYR A 43 -6.73 -6.03 7.01
N HIS A 44 -6.68 -7.13 7.78
CA HIS A 44 -7.66 -7.44 8.83
C HIS A 44 -7.73 -6.38 9.95
N GLU A 45 -6.72 -5.52 10.10
CA GLU A 45 -6.75 -4.39 11.03
C GLU A 45 -7.60 -3.20 10.53
N LYS A 46 -8.13 -3.27 9.31
CA LYS A 46 -9.00 -2.23 8.72
C LYS A 46 -10.19 -1.98 9.64
N THR A 47 -10.35 -0.73 10.04
CA THR A 47 -11.45 -0.30 10.90
C THR A 47 -12.60 0.28 10.07
N THR A 48 -13.76 0.44 10.70
CA THR A 48 -14.93 1.11 10.11
C THR A 48 -14.70 2.60 9.84
N ALA A 49 -13.62 3.19 10.36
CA ALA A 49 -13.24 4.58 10.10
C ALA A 49 -12.75 4.79 8.66
N SER A 50 -12.29 3.74 7.98
CA SER A 50 -11.96 3.80 6.55
C SER A 50 -13.26 3.83 5.73
N ARG A 51 -13.50 4.96 5.06
CA ARG A 51 -14.65 5.11 4.16
C ARG A 51 -14.28 4.66 2.74
N GLY A 52 -15.19 3.94 2.09
CA GLY A 52 -15.04 3.48 0.70
C GLY A 52 -14.44 2.07 0.57
N ALA A 53 -14.49 1.55 -0.65
CA ALA A 53 -13.90 0.26 -1.00
C ALA A 53 -12.37 0.37 -1.01
N SER A 54 -11.68 -0.60 -0.42
CA SER A 54 -10.23 -0.73 -0.60
C SER A 54 -9.96 -1.58 -1.83
N VAL A 55 -8.90 -1.25 -2.55
CA VAL A 55 -8.40 -2.11 -3.63
C VAL A 55 -7.98 -3.51 -3.11
N PHE A 56 -7.73 -3.63 -1.80
CA PHE A 56 -7.40 -4.87 -1.12
C PHE A 56 -8.61 -5.64 -0.55
N ASP A 57 -9.85 -5.18 -0.77
CA ASP A 57 -11.04 -5.89 -0.31
C ASP A 57 -11.11 -7.33 -0.92
N ASN A 58 -10.49 -7.53 -2.09
CA ASN A 58 -10.37 -8.83 -2.78
C ASN A 58 -9.01 -9.54 -2.52
N GLY A 59 -8.27 -9.12 -1.49
CA GLY A 59 -7.03 -9.77 -1.03
C GLY A 59 -5.75 -9.26 -1.69
N LYS A 60 -5.65 -9.31 -3.02
CA LYS A 60 -4.45 -8.87 -3.75
C LYS A 60 -4.77 -8.07 -5.02
N ILE A 61 -3.82 -7.27 -5.44
CA ILE A 61 -3.87 -6.54 -6.71
C ILE A 61 -2.64 -6.88 -7.54
N SER A 62 -2.79 -6.92 -8.86
CA SER A 62 -1.68 -7.19 -9.78
C SER A 62 -1.41 -5.95 -10.63
N VAL A 63 -0.33 -5.22 -10.30
CA VAL A 63 -0.03 -3.89 -10.86
C VAL A 63 1.45 -3.74 -11.21
N SER A 64 1.76 -2.95 -12.23
CA SER A 64 3.15 -2.75 -12.64
C SER A 64 3.93 -1.89 -11.64
N GLY A 65 5.26 -2.08 -11.60
CA GLY A 65 6.15 -1.19 -10.85
C GLY A 65 6.01 0.25 -11.31
N GLN A 66 5.83 0.49 -12.62
CA GLN A 66 5.57 1.84 -13.14
C GLN A 66 4.30 2.45 -12.53
N TYR A 67 3.21 1.67 -12.43
CA TYR A 67 1.96 2.15 -11.84
C TYR A 67 2.14 2.52 -10.37
N LEU A 68 2.79 1.64 -9.59
CA LEU A 68 3.07 1.85 -8.16
C LEU A 68 3.95 3.09 -7.91
N MET A 69 4.88 3.39 -8.83
CA MET A 69 5.76 4.56 -8.70
C MET A 69 5.12 5.86 -9.21
N SER A 70 4.22 5.81 -10.20
CA SER A 70 3.62 7.02 -10.80
C SER A 70 2.24 7.40 -10.25
N ASN A 71 1.41 6.43 -9.90
CA ASN A 71 0.05 6.69 -9.38
C ASN A 71 -0.05 6.42 -7.88
N GLY A 72 0.88 5.63 -7.34
CA GLY A 72 0.88 5.21 -5.96
C GLY A 72 -0.27 4.28 -5.61
N ILE A 73 -0.47 4.09 -4.31
CA ILE A 73 -1.53 3.26 -3.77
C ILE A 73 -2.25 3.96 -2.63
N ILE A 74 -3.57 3.90 -2.64
CA ILE A 74 -4.41 4.44 -1.58
C ILE A 74 -4.65 3.33 -0.55
N LEU A 75 -4.23 3.59 0.68
CA LEU A 75 -4.43 2.68 1.80
C LEU A 75 -5.68 3.06 2.60
N PRO A 76 -6.33 2.08 3.27
CA PRO A 76 -7.39 2.35 4.23
C PRO A 76 -6.91 3.34 5.31
N SER A 77 -7.83 4.17 5.80
CA SER A 77 -7.51 5.07 6.91
C SER A 77 -7.10 4.28 8.15
N GLN A 78 -6.06 4.76 8.83
CA GLN A 78 -5.48 4.13 10.02
C GLN A 78 -5.34 5.17 11.14
N PHE A 79 -5.43 4.74 12.39
CA PHE A 79 -5.13 5.58 13.55
C PHE A 79 -3.61 5.77 13.74
N PRO A 80 -3.17 6.83 14.45
CA PRO A 80 -1.77 6.96 14.86
C PRO A 80 -1.25 5.73 15.61
N ASP A 81 0.07 5.55 15.64
CA ASP A 81 0.78 4.43 16.27
C ASP A 81 0.47 3.05 15.67
N ARG A 82 -0.11 3.02 14.46
CA ARG A 82 -0.32 1.82 13.66
C ARG A 82 0.39 1.93 12.33
N MET A 83 0.70 0.77 11.74
CA MET A 83 1.36 0.69 10.44
C MET A 83 0.59 -0.22 9.50
N TRP A 84 0.63 0.09 8.20
CA TRP A 84 0.29 -0.83 7.13
C TRP A 84 1.55 -1.51 6.62
N VAL A 85 1.45 -2.81 6.33
CA VAL A 85 2.53 -3.57 5.71
C VAL A 85 2.08 -4.10 4.35
N LEU A 86 2.70 -3.58 3.30
CA LEU A 86 2.53 -4.09 1.95
C LEU A 86 3.64 -5.07 1.63
N GLU A 87 3.28 -6.20 1.05
CA GLU A 87 4.21 -7.10 0.38
C GLU A 87 3.87 -7.14 -1.10
N GLY A 88 4.90 -7.09 -1.95
CA GLY A 88 4.76 -7.31 -3.38
C GLY A 88 5.75 -8.35 -3.86
N THR A 89 5.27 -9.31 -4.63
CA THR A 89 6.08 -10.34 -5.30
C THR A 89 5.73 -10.41 -6.78
N LEU A 90 6.66 -10.88 -7.62
CA LEU A 90 6.34 -11.26 -8.99
C LEU A 90 5.31 -12.41 -9.05
#